data_AF-G9MLM1-F1
#
_entry.id   AF-G9MLM1-F1
#
_cell.length_a   1.000
_cell.length_b   1.000
_cell.length_c   1.000
_cell.angle_alpha   90.00
_cell.angle_beta   90.00
_cell.angle_gamma   90.00
#
_symmetry.space_group_name_H-M   'P 1'
#
loop_
_entity.id
_entity.type
_entity.pdbx_description
1 polymer ?
#
loop_
_entity_poly.entity_id
_entity_poly.type
_entity_poly.pdbx_seq_one_letter_code
_entity_poly.pdbx_strand_id
1 'polypeptide(L)'
;MVTQPVKIPTTNPAVARVLPVVMTVGIVSAIAMNVRSQLKTHSATQDRFFAQYKNPQSEAVRQKVFDGAVEDPRKSWFNVLGW
;
A
#
# COMPACT_ATOMS: atom_id res chain seq x y z
N MET A 1 55.73 -7.06 30.48
CA MET A 1 54.26 -6.94 30.53
C MET A 1 53.70 -7.96 29.53
N VAL A 2 53.00 -8.98 30.00
CA VAL A 2 52.47 -10.06 29.14
C VAL A 2 51.11 -9.63 28.63
N THR A 3 50.99 -9.40 27.32
CA THR A 3 49.73 -9.08 26.64
C THR A 3 48.85 -10.33 26.67
N GLN A 4 47.77 -10.33 27.46
CA GLN A 4 46.82 -11.45 27.44
C GLN A 4 46.01 -11.43 26.14
N PRO A 5 45.75 -12.58 25.50
CA PRO A 5 44.93 -12.65 24.30
C PRO A 5 43.49 -12.23 24.65
N VAL A 6 42.94 -11.33 23.84
CA VAL A 6 41.54 -10.90 23.94
C VAL A 6 40.64 -12.13 23.85
N LYS A 7 39.89 -12.40 24.92
CA LYS A 7 38.88 -13.45 24.95
C LYS A 7 37.74 -13.04 24.01
N ILE A 8 37.73 -13.63 22.81
CA ILE A 8 36.62 -13.43 21.87
C ILE A 8 35.39 -14.12 22.47
N PRO A 9 34.27 -13.41 22.69
CA PRO A 9 33.07 -14.03 23.22
C PRO A 9 32.61 -15.12 22.25
N THR A 10 32.64 -16.37 22.69
CA THR A 10 32.10 -17.49 21.92
C THR A 10 30.59 -17.36 21.89
N THR A 11 30.05 -16.88 20.77
CA THR A 11 28.62 -16.81 20.54
C THR A 11 28.03 -18.21 20.64
N ASN A 12 26.94 -18.35 21.40
CA ASN A 12 26.24 -19.62 21.53
C ASN A 12 25.90 -20.14 20.12
N PRO A 13 26.27 -21.38 19.76
CA PRO A 13 26.07 -21.92 18.41
C PRO A 13 24.59 -21.90 17.97
N ALA A 14 23.65 -21.94 18.92
CA ALA A 14 22.23 -21.76 18.63
C ALA A 14 21.92 -20.34 18.11
N VAL A 15 22.51 -19.31 18.73
CA VAL A 15 22.36 -17.90 18.32
C VAL A 15 22.99 -17.67 16.95
N ALA A 16 24.17 -18.22 16.70
CA ALA A 16 24.84 -18.09 15.40
C ALA A 16 24.02 -18.68 14.23
N ARG A 17 23.25 -19.74 14.50
CA ARG A 17 22.39 -20.39 13.48
C ARG A 17 21.09 -19.63 13.22
N VAL A 18 20.51 -19.01 14.24
CA VAL A 18 19.18 -18.40 14.15
C VAL A 18 19.24 -16.90 13.80
N LEU A 19 20.34 -16.23 14.15
CA LEU A 19 20.52 -14.79 13.92
C LEU A 19 20.27 -14.34 12.45
N PRO A 20 20.77 -15.03 11.41
CA PRO A 20 20.54 -14.62 10.03
C PRO A 20 19.05 -14.67 9.66
N VAL A 21 18.35 -15.72 10.10
CA VAL A 21 16.91 -15.90 9.83
C VAL A 21 16.10 -14.80 10.49
N VAL A 22 16.37 -14.49 11.76
CA VAL A 22 15.68 -13.43 12.49
C VAL A 22 15.93 -12.06 11.85
N MET A 23 17.16 -11.79 11.43
CA MET A 23 17.50 -10.57 10.69
C MET A 23 16.69 -10.44 9.41
N THR A 24 16.63 -11.49 8.59
CA THR A 24 15.86 -11.47 7.34
C THR A 24 14.38 -11.26 7.59
N VAL A 25 13.79 -11.99 8.54
CA VAL A 25 12.38 -11.85 8.90
C VAL A 25 12.08 -10.43 9.40
N GLY A 26 12.96 -9.87 10.22
CA GLY A 26 12.84 -8.50 10.72
C GLY A 26 12.84 -7.46 9.59
N ILE A 27 13.80 -7.56 8.66
CA ILE A 27 13.91 -6.64 7.52
C ILE A 27 12.69 -6.74 6.61
N VAL A 28 12.30 -7.96 6.21
CA VAL A 28 11.14 -8.19 5.34
C VAL A 28 9.87 -7.63 5.98
N SER A 29 9.68 -7.87 7.28
CA SER A 29 8.52 -7.36 8.02
C SER A 29 8.49 -5.83 8.05
N ALA A 30 9.64 -5.18 8.28
CA ALA A 30 9.75 -3.73 8.27
C ALA A 30 9.38 -3.13 6.91
N ILE A 31 9.88 -3.71 5.82
CA ILE A 31 9.54 -3.28 4.45
C ILE A 31 8.04 -3.47 4.19
N ALA A 32 7.49 -4.63 4.52
CA ALA A 32 6.07 -4.90 4.31
C ALA A 32 5.17 -3.93 5.09
N MET A 33 5.53 -3.60 6.33
CA MET A 33 4.82 -2.60 7.13
C MET A 33 4.90 -1.20 6.52
N ASN A 34 6.07 -0.80 6.01
CA ASN A 34 6.24 0.49 5.35
C ASN A 34 5.38 0.58 4.08
N VAL A 35 5.42 -0.44 3.22
CA VAL A 35 4.58 -0.50 2.00
C VAL A 35 3.09 -0.44 2.38
N ARG A 36 2.67 -1.20 3.40
CA ARG A 36 1.29 -1.16 3.90
C ARG A 36 0.90 0.23 4.40
N SER A 37 1.79 0.92 5.11
CA SER A 37 1.56 2.29 5.60
C SER A 37 1.36 3.27 4.46
N GLN A 38 2.21 3.21 3.43
CA GLN A 38 2.08 4.01 2.23
C GLN A 38 0.76 3.72 1.51
N LEU A 39 0.43 2.46 1.25
CA LEU A 39 -0.82 2.08 0.61
C LEU A 39 -2.06 2.59 1.36
N LYS A 40 -2.08 2.49 2.70
CA LYS A 40 -3.18 3.04 3.51
C LYS A 40 -3.28 4.56 3.40
N THR A 41 -2.15 5.25 3.39
CA THR A 41 -2.11 6.72 3.28
C THR A 41 -2.55 7.19 1.89
N HIS A 42 -2.11 6.50 0.85
CA HIS A 42 -2.49 6.76 -0.54
C HIS A 42 -3.96 6.42 -0.81
N SER A 43 -4.48 5.32 -0.25
CA SER A 43 -5.89 4.96 -0.33
C SER A 43 -6.77 6.06 0.28
N ALA A 44 -6.50 6.50 1.51
CA ALA A 44 -7.28 7.57 2.14
C ALA A 44 -7.21 8.89 1.35
N THR A 45 -6.07 9.17 0.72
CA THR A 45 -5.87 10.36 -0.11
C THR A 45 -6.66 10.26 -1.42
N GLN A 46 -6.58 9.13 -2.11
CA GLN A 46 -7.34 8.86 -3.34
C GLN A 46 -8.83 8.87 -3.07
N ASP A 47 -9.30 8.24 -1.99
CA ASP A 47 -10.71 8.25 -1.59
C ASP A 47 -11.21 9.68 -1.36
N ARG A 48 -10.39 10.55 -0.78
CA ARG A 48 -10.73 11.98 -0.60
C ARG A 48 -10.84 12.72 -1.93
N PHE A 49 -9.94 12.46 -2.88
CA PHE A 49 -10.02 13.04 -4.23
C PHE A 49 -11.24 12.51 -4.99
N PHE A 50 -11.50 11.20 -4.96
CA PHE A 50 -12.69 10.62 -5.59
C PHE A 50 -13.98 11.12 -4.96
N ALA A 51 -14.02 11.32 -3.64
CA ALA A 51 -15.15 11.94 -2.95
C ALA A 51 -15.39 13.39 -3.40
N GLN A 52 -14.33 14.17 -3.64
CA GLN A 52 -14.47 15.53 -4.19
C GLN A 52 -15.09 15.53 -5.59
N TYR A 53 -14.75 14.56 -6.43
CA TYR A 53 -15.35 14.39 -7.76
C TYR A 53 -16.76 13.78 -7.76
N LYS A 54 -17.23 13.28 -6.62
CA LYS A 54 -18.60 12.77 -6.40
C LYS A 54 -19.45 13.85 -5.75
N ASN A 55 -19.54 15.02 -6.38
CA ASN A 55 -20.42 16.10 -5.95
C ASN A 55 -21.51 16.35 -7.01
N PRO A 56 -22.69 16.87 -6.64
CA PRO A 56 -23.80 17.03 -7.59
C PRO A 56 -23.46 17.93 -8.78
N GLN A 57 -22.56 18.90 -8.58
CA GLN A 57 -22.12 19.83 -9.61
C GLN A 57 -21.23 19.14 -10.65
N SER A 58 -20.30 18.28 -10.23
CA SER A 58 -19.40 17.53 -11.13
C SER A 58 -20.14 16.42 -11.88
N GLU A 59 -21.08 15.75 -11.23
CA GLU A 59 -21.96 14.78 -11.88
C GLU A 59 -22.88 15.45 -12.91
N ALA A 60 -23.40 16.65 -12.63
CA ALA A 60 -24.18 17.42 -13.60
C ALA A 60 -23.34 17.84 -14.81
N VAL A 61 -22.06 18.22 -14.62
CA VAL A 61 -21.14 18.54 -15.74
C VAL A 61 -20.81 17.28 -16.55
N ARG A 62 -20.58 16.13 -15.92
CA ARG A 62 -20.41 14.85 -16.62
C ARG A 62 -21.64 14.45 -17.41
N GLN A 63 -22.83 14.70 -16.86
CA GLN A 63 -24.10 14.41 -17.52
C GLN A 63 -24.31 15.28 -18.76
N LYS A 64 -23.83 16.53 -18.76
CA LYS A 64 -23.87 17.43 -19.93
C LYS A 64 -23.05 16.94 -21.12
N VAL A 65 -21.98 16.18 -20.90
CA VAL A 65 -21.16 15.61 -22.00
C VAL A 65 -21.93 14.58 -22.82
N PHE A 66 -22.89 13.90 -22.18
CA PHE A 66 -23.74 12.89 -22.82
C PHE A 66 -25.14 13.43 -23.17
N ASP A 67 -25.37 14.73 -22.97
CA ASP A 67 -26.64 15.38 -23.28
C ASP A 67 -26.75 15.53 -24.80
N GLY A 68 -27.59 14.69 -25.42
CA GLY A 68 -27.71 14.54 -26.87
C GLY A 68 -27.18 13.22 -27.45
N ALA A 69 -26.60 12.34 -26.63
CA ALA A 69 -26.31 10.96 -27.05
C ALA A 69 -27.61 10.15 -27.16
N VAL A 70 -27.74 9.34 -28.21
CA VAL A 70 -28.94 8.50 -28.46
C VAL A 70 -29.18 7.51 -27.31
N GLU A 71 -28.12 7.02 -26.68
CA GLU A 71 -28.15 6.24 -25.44
C GLU A 71 -27.01 6.68 -24.52
N ASP A 72 -27.31 6.91 -23.23
CA ASP A 72 -26.30 7.17 -22.20
C ASP A 72 -25.65 5.82 -21.80
N PRO A 73 -24.37 5.57 -22.13
CA PRO A 73 -23.71 4.30 -21.84
C PRO A 73 -23.64 3.99 -20.34
N ARG A 74 -23.82 4.99 -19.46
CA ARG A 74 -23.89 4.80 -18.01
C ARG A 74 -25.17 4.11 -17.55
N LYS A 75 -26.25 4.24 -18.33
CA LYS A 75 -27.56 3.60 -18.09
C LYS A 75 -27.73 2.29 -18.86
N SER A 76 -26.74 1.92 -19.66
CA SER A 76 -26.76 0.68 -20.43
C SER A 76 -26.71 -0.52 -19.50
N TRP A 77 -27.49 -1.55 -19.83
CA TRP A 77 -27.50 -2.83 -19.11
C TRP A 77 -26.15 -3.56 -19.19
N PHE A 78 -25.29 -3.21 -20.16
CA PHE A 78 -23.94 -3.76 -20.28
C PHE A 78 -22.96 -3.16 -19.25
N ASN A 79 -23.33 -2.08 -18.55
CA ASN A 79 -22.49 -1.44 -17.54
C ASN A 79 -22.68 -2.06 -16.14
N VAL A 80 -22.64 -3.40 -16.05
CA VAL A 80 -22.84 -4.16 -14.79
C VAL A 80 -21.74 -3.90 -13.77
N LEU A 81 -20.55 -3.46 -14.22
CA LEU A 81 -19.39 -3.19 -13.35
C LEU A 81 -19.32 -1.73 -12.86
N GLY A 82 -20.21 -0.86 -13.35
CA GLY A 82 -20.19 0.58 -13.07
C GLY A 82 -21.16 1.05 -11.98
N TRP A 83 -21.78 0.12 -11.23
CA TRP A 83 -22.78 0.40 -10.19
C TRP A 83 -22.21 0.28 -8.78
#